data_AF-A0A357B2W4-F1
#
_entry.id   AF-A0A357B2W4-F1
#
_cell.length_a   1.000
_cell.length_b   1.000
_cell.length_c   1.000
_cell.angle_alpha   90.00
_cell.angle_beta   90.00
_cell.angle_gamma   90.00
#
_symmetry.space_group_name_H-M   'P 1'
#
loop_
_entity.id
_entity.type
_entity.pdbx_description
1 polymer ?
#
loop_
_entity_poly.entity_id
_entity_poly.type
_entity_poly.pdbx_seq_one_letter_code
_entity_poly.pdbx_strand_id
1 'polypeptide(L)'
;KKPRYIRSLEPKRVMVVGSGPGGLAAALTASIRGHDVTIYERGYRVGGCLTMSSIFSPSYESLLKYYKRELKKHPKIKLMLHTEVTPELVKREKPDAVVVAVGGEPVGLNVPGAEGGNVVTSHDFLEMLNGRRVSKPGIVNKILWSAGAEFLKYIYTPALGRLVTSVSPWPMGHKIAVIGGGLPGC
;
A
#
# COMPACT_ATOMS: atom_id res chain seq x y z
N LYS A 1 -11.72 16.09 -20.97
CA LYS A 1 -12.79 15.11 -21.28
C LYS A 1 -12.65 13.93 -20.32
N LYS A 2 -13.73 13.46 -19.66
CA LYS A 2 -13.67 12.18 -18.93
C LYS A 2 -13.48 11.05 -19.97
N PRO A 3 -12.60 10.07 -19.73
CA PRO A 3 -12.48 8.92 -20.63
C PRO A 3 -13.83 8.20 -20.70
N ARG A 4 -14.30 7.94 -21.92
CA ARG A 4 -15.55 7.22 -22.17
C ARG A 4 -15.21 5.73 -22.30
N TYR A 5 -15.33 5.00 -21.20
CA TYR A 5 -15.16 3.55 -21.22
C TYR A 5 -16.39 2.90 -21.86
N ILE A 6 -16.17 2.03 -22.84
CA ILE A 6 -17.23 1.20 -23.43
C ILE A 6 -17.70 0.21 -22.37
N ARG A 7 -19.01 0.16 -22.10
CA ARG A 7 -19.57 -0.81 -21.14
C ARG A 7 -19.48 -2.22 -21.71
N SER A 8 -19.22 -3.19 -20.84
CA SER A 8 -19.26 -4.61 -21.22
C SER A 8 -20.72 -5.03 -21.44
N LEU A 9 -20.96 -5.79 -22.51
CA LEU A 9 -22.24 -6.48 -22.72
C LEU A 9 -22.36 -7.72 -21.82
N GLU A 10 -21.23 -8.23 -21.33
CA GLU A 10 -21.12 -9.39 -20.44
C GLU A 10 -20.44 -8.95 -19.13
N PRO A 11 -21.21 -8.64 -18.07
CA PRO A 11 -20.66 -8.38 -16.75
C PRO A 11 -19.92 -9.61 -16.20
N LYS A 12 -18.85 -9.36 -15.44
CA LYS A 12 -18.01 -10.38 -14.81
C LYS A 12 -17.78 -10.03 -13.35
N ARG A 13 -17.55 -11.03 -12.50
CA ARG A 13 -17.05 -10.89 -11.13
C ARG A 13 -15.52 -10.79 -11.18
N VAL A 14 -15.01 -9.59 -10.91
CA VAL A 14 -13.58 -9.27 -10.98
C VAL A 14 -13.01 -9.13 -9.57
N MET A 15 -12.04 -9.98 -9.27
CA MET A 15 -11.24 -9.89 -8.04
C MET A 15 -9.98 -9.07 -8.33
N VAL A 16 -9.80 -7.96 -7.61
CA VAL A 16 -8.59 -7.14 -7.70
C VAL A 16 -7.75 -7.36 -6.45
N VAL A 17 -6.53 -7.87 -6.60
CA VAL A 17 -5.62 -8.19 -5.51
C VAL A 17 -4.62 -7.05 -5.33
N GLY A 18 -4.75 -6.29 -4.25
CA GLY A 18 -3.94 -5.12 -3.93
C GLY A 18 -4.64 -3.80 -4.27
N SER A 19 -4.55 -2.83 -3.35
CA SER A 19 -5.19 -1.51 -3.48
C SER A 19 -4.18 -0.37 -3.65
N GLY A 20 -3.05 -0.67 -4.31
CA GLY A 20 -2.13 0.33 -4.84
C GLY A 20 -2.72 1.07 -6.06
N PRO A 21 -1.96 1.99 -6.69
CA PRO A 21 -2.44 2.77 -7.85
C PRO A 21 -2.94 1.89 -9.00
N GLY A 22 -2.21 0.81 -9.32
CA GLY A 22 -2.60 -0.14 -10.37
C GLY A 22 -3.93 -0.84 -10.07
N GLY A 23 -4.09 -1.38 -8.87
CA GLY A 23 -5.32 -2.04 -8.44
C GLY A 23 -6.52 -1.09 -8.37
N LEU A 24 -6.33 0.11 -7.82
CA LEU A 24 -7.38 1.13 -7.75
C LEU A 24 -7.83 1.59 -9.14
N ALA A 25 -6.89 1.82 -10.06
CA ALA A 25 -7.21 2.19 -11.44
C ALA A 25 -7.96 1.06 -12.17
N ALA A 26 -7.51 -0.19 -12.00
CA ALA A 26 -8.14 -1.36 -12.59
C ALA A 26 -9.57 -1.56 -12.06
N ALA A 27 -9.76 -1.46 -10.74
CA ALA A 27 -11.05 -1.61 -10.09
C ALA A 27 -12.06 -0.53 -10.54
N LEU A 28 -11.63 0.73 -10.58
CA LEU A 28 -12.47 1.83 -11.06
C LEU A 28 -12.85 1.62 -12.53
N THR A 29 -11.89 1.29 -13.37
CA THR A 29 -12.13 1.04 -14.80
C THR A 29 -13.10 -0.12 -15.01
N ALA A 30 -12.89 -1.26 -14.34
CA ALA A 30 -13.76 -2.41 -14.42
C ALA A 30 -15.18 -2.09 -13.91
N SER A 31 -15.30 -1.35 -12.82
CA SER A 31 -16.60 -0.93 -12.27
C SER A 31 -17.35 0.00 -13.24
N ILE A 32 -16.67 0.99 -13.83
CA ILE A 32 -17.27 1.90 -14.83
C ILE A 32 -17.76 1.12 -16.06
N ARG A 33 -17.01 0.10 -16.48
CA ARG A 33 -17.40 -0.80 -17.57
C ARG A 33 -18.58 -1.71 -17.23
N GLY A 34 -18.97 -1.83 -15.95
CA GLY A 34 -20.16 -2.55 -15.51
C GLY A 34 -19.89 -3.91 -14.85
N HIS A 35 -18.65 -4.24 -14.50
CA HIS A 35 -18.30 -5.47 -13.79
C HIS A 35 -18.64 -5.38 -12.28
N ASP A 36 -18.89 -6.52 -11.63
CA ASP A 36 -18.96 -6.62 -10.15
C ASP A 36 -17.52 -6.75 -9.63
N VAL A 37 -17.06 -5.76 -8.87
CA VAL A 37 -15.64 -5.62 -8.53
C VAL A 37 -15.48 -5.73 -7.01
N THR A 38 -14.58 -6.62 -6.59
CA THR A 38 -14.13 -6.68 -5.19
C THR A 38 -12.62 -6.47 -5.14
N ILE A 39 -12.19 -5.45 -4.40
CA ILE A 39 -10.78 -5.18 -4.09
C ILE A 39 -10.45 -5.91 -2.79
N TYR A 40 -9.36 -6.65 -2.79
CA TYR A 40 -8.78 -7.27 -1.60
C TYR A 40 -7.46 -6.59 -1.27
N GLU A 41 -7.30 -6.17 -0.02
CA GLU A 41 -6.11 -5.48 0.47
C GLU A 41 -5.67 -6.13 1.79
N ARG A 42 -4.39 -6.50 1.86
CA ARG A 42 -3.80 -7.10 3.07
C ARG A 42 -3.70 -6.10 4.22
N GLY A 43 -3.46 -4.82 3.90
CA GLY A 43 -3.28 -3.75 4.86
C GLY A 43 -4.58 -3.17 5.43
N TYR A 44 -4.41 -2.16 6.29
CA TYR A 44 -5.53 -1.51 6.97
C TYR A 44 -6.19 -0.38 6.19
N ARG A 45 -5.68 -0.07 5.01
CA ARG A 45 -6.19 1.02 4.17
C ARG A 45 -5.75 0.87 2.73
N VAL A 46 -6.45 1.59 1.86
CA VAL A 46 -6.07 1.71 0.46
C VAL A 46 -4.88 2.64 0.24
N GLY A 47 -4.13 2.39 -0.83
CA GLY A 47 -3.09 3.28 -1.35
C GLY A 47 -1.80 2.57 -1.76
N GLY A 48 -1.49 1.41 -1.18
CA GLY A 48 -0.20 0.74 -1.39
C GLY A 48 0.97 1.71 -1.17
N CYS A 49 1.96 1.71 -2.08
CA CYS A 49 3.10 2.62 -2.02
C CYS A 49 2.72 4.12 -2.02
N LEU A 50 1.56 4.52 -2.60
CA LEU A 50 1.11 5.92 -2.55
C LEU A 50 0.88 6.40 -1.12
N THR A 51 0.55 5.50 -0.19
CA THR A 51 0.40 5.82 1.23
C THR A 51 1.70 6.43 1.77
N MET A 52 2.85 5.79 1.49
CA MET A 52 4.16 6.29 1.89
C MET A 52 4.59 7.48 1.04
N SER A 53 4.46 7.39 -0.29
CA SER A 53 4.91 8.45 -1.21
C SER A 53 4.17 9.78 -0.99
N SER A 54 2.93 9.75 -0.46
CA SER A 54 2.17 10.94 -0.10
C SER A 54 2.77 11.77 1.06
N ILE A 55 3.64 11.19 1.88
CA ILE A 55 4.40 11.93 2.89
C ILE A 55 5.34 12.92 2.19
N PHE A 56 6.00 12.46 1.13
CA PHE A 56 7.10 13.16 0.46
C PHE A 56 6.67 14.01 -0.74
N SER A 57 5.48 13.77 -1.31
CA SER A 57 5.01 14.50 -2.50
C SER A 57 3.53 14.91 -2.39
N PRO A 58 3.22 16.21 -2.50
CA PRO A 58 1.84 16.70 -2.60
C PRO A 58 1.07 16.13 -3.79
N SER A 59 1.76 15.82 -4.89
CA SER A 59 1.16 15.21 -6.08
C SER A 59 0.66 13.79 -5.79
N TYR A 60 1.46 12.98 -5.08
CA TYR A 60 1.03 11.63 -4.64
C TYR A 60 -0.05 11.69 -3.57
N GLU A 61 0.00 12.67 -2.66
CA GLU A 61 -1.10 12.91 -1.71
C GLU A 61 -2.41 13.25 -2.43
N SER A 62 -2.35 14.10 -3.45
CA SER A 62 -3.49 14.48 -4.27
C SER A 62 -4.05 13.28 -5.05
N LEU A 63 -3.19 12.42 -5.58
CA LEU A 63 -3.58 11.18 -6.25
C LEU A 63 -4.25 10.19 -5.29
N LEU A 64 -3.72 10.02 -4.08
CA LEU A 64 -4.33 9.18 -3.05
C LEU A 64 -5.72 9.71 -2.64
N LYS A 65 -5.85 11.02 -2.46
CA LYS A 65 -7.14 11.69 -2.20
C LYS A 65 -8.12 11.47 -3.35
N TYR A 66 -7.65 11.57 -4.60
CA TYR A 66 -8.46 11.29 -5.78
C TYR A 66 -9.03 9.87 -5.74
N TYR A 67 -8.20 8.83 -5.56
CA TYR A 67 -8.70 7.45 -5.53
C TYR A 67 -9.67 7.20 -4.39
N LYS A 68 -9.39 7.70 -3.18
CA LYS A 68 -10.31 7.60 -2.04
C LYS A 68 -11.67 8.24 -2.35
N ARG A 69 -11.68 9.38 -3.05
CA ARG A 69 -12.91 10.04 -3.48
C ARG A 69 -13.64 9.24 -4.55
N GLU A 70 -12.93 8.68 -5.53
CA GLU A 70 -13.57 7.89 -6.57
C GLU A 70 -14.15 6.59 -6.02
N LEU A 71 -13.48 5.89 -5.10
CA LEU A 71 -14.08 4.73 -4.41
C LEU A 71 -15.41 5.10 -3.72
N LYS A 72 -15.48 6.24 -3.03
CA LYS A 72 -16.74 6.73 -2.41
C LYS A 72 -17.85 6.99 -3.44
N LYS A 73 -17.51 7.41 -4.66
CA LYS A 73 -18.47 7.63 -5.75
C LYS A 73 -18.91 6.34 -6.44
N HIS A 74 -18.20 5.24 -6.22
CA HIS A 74 -18.43 3.93 -6.83
C HIS A 74 -18.79 2.89 -5.75
N PRO A 75 -19.95 3.01 -5.08
CA PRO A 75 -20.32 2.13 -3.95
C PRO A 75 -20.53 0.65 -4.35
N LYS A 76 -20.57 0.34 -5.65
CA LYS A 76 -20.61 -1.03 -6.16
C LYS A 76 -19.26 -1.74 -6.06
N ILE A 77 -18.16 -1.01 -5.88
CA ILE A 77 -16.86 -1.61 -5.62
C ILE A 77 -16.84 -2.06 -4.16
N LYS A 78 -16.79 -3.37 -3.94
CA LYS A 78 -16.61 -3.96 -2.61
C LYS A 78 -15.13 -3.86 -2.23
N LEU A 79 -14.85 -3.53 -0.97
CA LEU A 79 -13.50 -3.38 -0.45
C LEU A 79 -13.31 -4.27 0.77
N MET A 80 -12.43 -5.25 0.65
CA MET A 80 -12.06 -6.21 1.69
C MET A 80 -10.67 -5.86 2.21
N LEU A 81 -10.61 -5.06 3.28
CA LEU A 81 -9.36 -4.76 3.99
C LEU A 81 -8.97 -5.93 4.90
N HIS A 82 -7.71 -5.93 5.37
CA HIS A 82 -7.17 -7.00 6.24
C HIS A 82 -7.30 -8.41 5.63
N THR A 83 -7.35 -8.50 4.30
CA THR A 83 -7.61 -9.75 3.62
C THR A 83 -6.47 -10.03 2.66
N GLU A 84 -5.58 -10.91 3.09
CA GLU A 84 -4.52 -11.45 2.23
C GLU A 84 -5.12 -12.48 1.28
N VAL A 85 -4.77 -12.38 0.00
CA VAL A 85 -5.29 -13.26 -1.04
C VAL A 85 -4.36 -14.45 -1.22
N THR A 86 -4.90 -15.65 -0.98
CA THR A 86 -4.22 -16.92 -1.24
C THR A 86 -4.89 -17.66 -2.42
N PRO A 87 -4.22 -18.65 -3.04
CA PRO A 87 -4.84 -19.48 -4.06
C PRO A 87 -6.14 -20.14 -3.61
N GLU A 88 -6.26 -20.50 -2.33
CA GLU A 88 -7.45 -21.11 -1.72
C GLU A 88 -8.60 -20.11 -1.64
N LEU A 89 -8.32 -18.85 -1.28
CA LEU A 89 -9.32 -17.79 -1.32
C LEU A 89 -9.84 -17.59 -2.75
N VAL A 90 -8.95 -17.52 -3.74
CA VAL A 90 -9.37 -17.36 -5.15
C VAL A 90 -10.27 -18.52 -5.59
N LYS A 91 -9.91 -19.77 -5.25
CA LYS A 91 -10.73 -20.97 -5.53
C LYS A 91 -12.10 -20.93 -4.83
N ARG A 92 -12.19 -20.35 -3.63
CA ARG A 92 -13.43 -20.22 -2.88
C ARG A 92 -14.35 -19.15 -3.45
N GLU A 93 -13.82 -17.96 -3.72
CA GLU A 93 -14.61 -16.83 -4.25
C GLU A 93 -15.05 -17.06 -5.71
N LYS A 94 -14.32 -17.90 -6.45
CA LYS A 94 -14.58 -18.26 -7.86
C LYS A 94 -14.85 -17.03 -8.74
N PRO A 95 -13.97 -16.02 -8.77
CA PRO A 95 -14.17 -14.88 -9.66
C PRO A 95 -14.02 -15.31 -11.13
N ASP A 96 -14.66 -14.57 -12.04
CA ASP A 96 -14.53 -14.83 -13.47
C ASP A 96 -13.20 -14.29 -14.04
N ALA A 97 -12.59 -13.33 -13.34
CA ALA A 97 -11.27 -12.79 -13.64
C ALA A 97 -10.55 -12.30 -12.37
N VAL A 98 -9.22 -12.42 -12.36
CA VAL A 98 -8.35 -11.92 -11.28
C VAL A 98 -7.37 -10.90 -11.87
N VAL A 99 -7.29 -9.73 -11.24
CA VAL A 99 -6.26 -8.72 -11.52
C VAL A 99 -5.25 -8.75 -10.37
N VAL A 100 -4.02 -9.17 -10.66
CA VAL A 100 -2.92 -9.21 -9.68
C VAL A 100 -2.20 -7.86 -9.69
N ALA A 101 -2.37 -7.08 -8.62
CA ALA A 101 -1.82 -5.74 -8.44
C ALA A 101 -1.14 -5.58 -7.07
N VAL A 102 -0.35 -6.60 -6.69
CA VAL A 102 0.26 -6.76 -5.36
C VAL A 102 1.42 -5.82 -5.07
N GLY A 103 1.91 -5.07 -6.07
CA GLY A 103 3.11 -4.25 -5.96
C GLY A 103 4.38 -5.03 -6.27
N GLY A 104 5.52 -4.50 -5.85
CA GLY A 104 6.83 -5.15 -5.93
C GLY A 104 7.44 -5.30 -4.54
N GLU A 105 8.56 -6.00 -4.45
CA GLU A 105 9.36 -6.13 -3.23
C GLU A 105 10.74 -5.48 -3.47
N PRO A 106 11.39 -4.94 -2.42
CA PRO A 106 12.69 -4.31 -2.59
C PRO A 106 13.73 -5.38 -2.89
N VAL A 107 14.60 -5.10 -3.86
CA VAL A 107 15.76 -5.95 -4.12
C VAL A 107 16.77 -5.73 -3.00
N GLY A 108 17.12 -6.80 -2.28
CA GLY A 108 18.09 -6.75 -1.20
C GLY A 108 19.50 -6.34 -1.67
N LEU A 109 20.35 -5.95 -0.72
CA LEU A 109 21.76 -5.63 -0.99
C LEU A 109 22.64 -6.84 -0.69
N ASN A 110 23.47 -7.24 -1.65
CA ASN A 110 24.47 -8.29 -1.44
C ASN A 110 25.81 -7.69 -0.98
N VAL A 111 25.83 -7.12 0.23
CA VAL A 111 27.02 -6.53 0.85
C VAL A 111 27.11 -6.92 2.33
N PRO A 112 28.33 -7.00 2.91
CA PRO A 112 28.48 -7.23 4.35
C PRO A 112 27.70 -6.22 5.18
N GLY A 113 26.92 -6.71 6.15
CA GLY A 113 26.11 -5.88 7.04
C GLY A 113 24.73 -5.47 6.50
N ALA A 114 24.31 -5.96 5.32
CA ALA A 114 22.99 -5.64 4.74
C ALA A 114 21.79 -6.05 5.61
N GLU A 115 21.96 -7.02 6.51
CA GLU A 115 20.91 -7.48 7.44
C GLU A 115 20.99 -6.78 8.81
N GLY A 116 21.84 -5.75 8.97
CA GLY A 116 22.01 -5.03 10.22
C GLY A 116 20.71 -4.37 10.73
N GLY A 117 20.56 -4.23 12.04
CA GLY A 117 19.41 -3.57 12.66
C GLY A 117 19.28 -2.07 12.34
N ASN A 118 20.33 -1.47 11.79
CA ASN A 118 20.39 -0.10 11.28
C ASN A 118 20.07 0.00 9.77
N VAL A 119 19.87 -1.11 9.08
CA VAL A 119 19.48 -1.11 7.66
C VAL A 119 17.96 -1.04 7.57
N VAL A 120 17.45 0.04 6.97
CA VAL A 120 16.02 0.29 6.80
C VAL A 120 15.70 0.40 5.32
N THR A 121 14.79 -0.43 4.85
CA THR A 121 14.28 -0.44 3.48
C THR A 121 13.03 0.43 3.36
N SER A 122 12.68 0.79 2.13
CA SER A 122 11.40 1.45 1.83
C SER A 122 10.20 0.64 2.28
N HIS A 123 10.28 -0.69 2.20
CA HIS A 123 9.19 -1.58 2.61
C HIS A 123 9.04 -1.69 4.13
N ASP A 124 10.12 -1.57 4.90
CA ASP A 124 10.00 -1.47 6.36
C ASP A 124 9.13 -0.26 6.75
N PHE A 125 9.38 0.89 6.11
CA PHE A 125 8.53 2.07 6.29
C PHE A 125 7.10 1.81 5.82
N LEU A 126 6.92 1.29 4.60
CA LEU A 126 5.59 1.04 4.04
C LEU A 126 4.76 0.11 4.94
N GLU A 127 5.36 -0.98 5.42
CA GLU A 127 4.71 -1.96 6.28
C GLU A 127 4.37 -1.37 7.65
N MET A 128 5.29 -0.64 8.26
CA MET A 128 5.02 0.10 9.50
C MET A 128 3.86 1.08 9.33
N LEU A 129 3.90 1.89 8.26
CA LEU A 129 2.80 2.82 7.96
C LEU A 129 1.50 2.06 7.79
N ASN A 130 1.52 0.92 7.09
CA ASN A 130 0.36 0.02 6.90
C ASN A 130 -0.08 -0.73 8.15
N GLY A 131 0.56 -0.51 9.30
CA GLY A 131 0.20 -1.15 10.56
C GLY A 131 0.64 -2.60 10.67
N ARG A 132 1.61 -3.02 9.86
CA ARG A 132 2.20 -4.36 9.88
C ARG A 132 3.55 -4.32 10.60
N ARG A 133 3.80 -5.39 11.36
CA ARG A 133 5.03 -5.50 12.15
C ARG A 133 6.22 -5.72 11.24
N VAL A 134 7.24 -4.89 11.43
CA VAL A 134 8.54 -5.03 10.78
C VAL A 134 9.47 -5.77 11.74
N SER A 135 10.07 -6.86 11.28
CA SER A 135 11.07 -7.58 12.06
C SER A 135 12.46 -7.02 11.76
N LYS A 136 13.06 -6.35 12.76
CA LYS A 136 14.45 -5.90 12.71
C LYS A 136 15.26 -6.57 13.82
N PRO A 137 16.56 -6.85 13.60
CA PRO A 137 17.45 -7.33 14.66
C PRO A 137 17.49 -6.37 15.85
N GLY A 138 17.60 -6.95 17.06
CA GLY A 138 17.65 -6.22 18.33
C GLY A 138 16.28 -6.07 19.00
N ILE A 139 16.24 -6.27 20.31
CA ILE A 139 14.98 -6.26 21.09
C ILE A 139 14.31 -4.88 21.11
N VAL A 140 15.11 -3.82 21.20
CA VAL A 140 14.64 -2.43 21.17
C VAL A 140 13.97 -2.11 19.84
N ASN A 141 14.59 -2.53 18.72
CA ASN A 141 14.02 -2.35 17.40
C ASN A 141 12.67 -3.08 17.27
N LYS A 142 12.61 -4.36 17.65
CA LYS A 142 11.34 -5.12 17.60
C LYS A 142 10.21 -4.40 18.34
N ILE A 143 10.51 -3.82 19.50
CA ILE A 143 9.54 -3.06 20.31
C ILE A 143 9.12 -1.78 19.58
N LEU A 144 10.07 -0.93 19.17
CA LEU A 144 9.79 0.36 18.54
C LEU A 144 9.02 0.19 17.21
N TRP A 145 9.46 -0.72 16.35
CA TRP A 145 8.80 -1.00 15.07
C TRP A 145 7.38 -1.56 15.27
N SER A 146 7.18 -2.45 16.26
CA SER A 146 5.85 -2.99 16.56
C SER A 146 4.91 -1.93 17.14
N ALA A 147 5.41 -1.08 18.05
CA ALA A 147 4.64 0.01 18.63
C ALA A 147 4.26 1.06 17.57
N GLY A 148 5.20 1.42 16.71
CA GLY A 148 4.94 2.33 15.58
C GLY A 148 3.88 1.79 14.63
N ALA A 149 3.96 0.50 14.27
CA ALA A 149 2.96 -0.14 13.44
C ALA A 149 1.56 -0.15 14.09
N GLU A 150 1.44 -0.57 15.36
CA GLU A 150 0.15 -0.61 16.05
C GLU A 150 -0.46 0.78 16.23
N PHE A 151 0.36 1.79 16.51
CA PHE A 151 -0.08 3.18 16.59
C PHE A 151 -0.59 3.70 15.24
N LEU A 152 0.22 3.56 14.19
CA LEU A 152 -0.09 4.08 12.85
C LEU A 152 -1.21 3.33 12.16
N LYS A 153 -1.51 2.10 12.57
CA LYS A 153 -2.69 1.34 12.13
C LYS A 153 -3.98 2.16 12.23
N TYR A 154 -4.18 2.89 13.33
CA TYR A 154 -5.43 3.61 13.60
C TYR A 154 -5.41 5.08 13.18
N ILE A 155 -4.28 5.77 13.31
CA ILE A 155 -4.26 7.24 13.23
C ILE A 155 -3.49 7.81 12.02
N TYR A 156 -2.97 6.95 11.14
CA TYR A 156 -2.09 7.42 10.07
C TYR A 156 -2.76 8.40 9.10
N THR A 157 -2.11 9.56 8.95
CA THR A 157 -2.33 10.50 7.85
C THR A 157 -0.97 10.98 7.32
N PRO A 158 -0.87 11.44 6.06
CA PRO A 158 0.37 12.00 5.54
C PRO A 158 0.88 13.20 6.35
N ALA A 159 -0.04 14.02 6.88
CA ALA A 159 0.30 15.15 7.75
C ALA A 159 0.90 14.69 9.08
N LEU A 160 0.33 13.65 9.71
CA LEU A 160 0.90 13.03 10.91
C LEU A 160 2.28 12.43 10.61
N GLY A 161 2.43 11.74 9.47
CA GLY A 161 3.72 11.20 9.03
C GLY A 161 4.79 12.29 8.97
N ARG A 162 4.48 13.41 8.31
CA ARG A 162 5.39 14.58 8.23
C ARG A 162 5.75 15.14 9.62
N LEU A 163 4.74 15.35 10.48
CA LEU A 163 4.95 15.86 11.84
C LEU A 163 5.90 14.94 12.63
N VAL A 164 5.62 13.64 12.68
CA VAL A 164 6.43 12.66 13.41
C VAL A 164 7.86 12.64 12.89
N THR A 165 8.05 12.63 11.56
CA THR A 165 9.40 12.65 10.95
C THR A 165 10.14 13.98 11.15
N SER A 166 9.43 15.07 11.45
CA SER A 166 10.07 16.37 11.75
C SER A 166 10.55 16.50 13.20
N VAL A 167 9.94 15.76 14.14
CA VAL A 167 10.23 15.88 15.58
C VAL A 167 11.06 14.72 16.13
N SER A 168 11.10 13.58 15.42
CA SER A 168 11.85 12.39 15.83
C SER A 168 12.79 11.95 14.71
N PRO A 169 14.08 11.68 15.02
CA PRO A 169 15.00 11.10 14.05
C PRO A 169 14.72 9.61 13.81
N TRP A 170 13.93 8.95 14.66
CA TRP A 170 13.57 7.55 14.45
C TRP A 170 12.56 7.43 13.29
N PRO A 171 12.75 6.49 12.33
CA PRO A 171 13.72 5.37 12.38
C PRO A 171 15.05 5.59 11.60
N MET A 172 15.32 6.76 11.02
CA MET A 172 16.49 6.97 10.14
C MET A 172 17.72 7.66 10.79
N GLY A 173 17.68 8.08 12.05
CA GLY A 173 18.80 8.79 12.67
C GLY A 173 19.15 10.11 11.96
N HIS A 174 20.29 10.73 12.33
CA HIS A 174 20.78 11.95 11.69
C HIS A 174 21.92 11.72 10.68
N LYS A 175 22.55 10.54 10.73
CA LYS A 175 23.68 10.16 9.86
C LYS A 175 23.23 9.01 8.97
N ILE A 176 22.87 9.32 7.73
CA ILE A 176 22.24 8.39 6.81
C ILE A 176 23.16 8.17 5.60
N ALA A 177 23.35 6.92 5.21
CA ALA A 177 23.86 6.55 3.90
C ALA A 177 22.70 5.98 3.08
N VAL A 178 22.46 6.54 1.88
CA VAL A 178 21.45 6.04 0.94
C VAL A 178 22.15 5.12 -0.04
N ILE A 179 21.74 3.84 -0.09
CA ILE A 179 22.32 2.83 -0.97
C ILE A 179 21.23 2.31 -1.89
N GLY A 180 21.35 2.60 -3.19
CA GLY A 180 20.38 2.21 -4.21
C GLY A 180 19.10 3.06 -4.18
N GLY A 181 18.84 3.81 -5.26
CA GLY A 181 17.56 4.49 -5.52
C GLY A 181 17.04 5.45 -4.44
N GLY A 182 15.83 5.96 -4.64
CA GLY A 182 15.13 6.83 -3.69
C GLY A 182 14.19 6.04 -2.75
N LEU A 183 13.99 6.54 -1.53
CA LEU A 183 13.15 5.93 -0.49
C LEU A 183 11.68 5.71 -0.92
N PRO A 184 11.00 6.64 -1.63
CA PRO A 184 9.68 6.41 -2.19
C PRO A 184 9.78 5.96 -3.65
N GLY A 185 9.99 4.66 -3.87
CA GLY A 185 9.92 4.02 -5.18
C GLY A 185 8.58 3.32 -5.38
N CYS A 186 7.77 3.81 -6.31
CA CYS A 186 6.89 2.95 -7.09
C CYS A 186 7.71 2.40 -8.26
#